data_AF-A0A919HHV6-F1
#
_entry.id   AF-A0A919HHV6-F1
#
_cell.length_a   1.000
_cell.length_b   1.000
_cell.length_c   1.000
_cell.angle_alpha   90.00
_cell.angle_beta   90.00
_cell.angle_gamma   90.00
#
_symmetry.space_group_name_H-M   'P 1'
#
loop_
_entity.id
_entity.type
_entity.pdbx_description
1 polymer ?
#
loop_
_entity_poly.entity_id
_entity_poly.type
_entity_poly.pdbx_seq_one_letter_code
_entity_poly.pdbx_strand_id
1 'polypeptide(L)'
;MATKPVPATEAEYTKAQEVGDTSVQRVEVPIPGVTEPVIQFFKVEYVDDLTGKPEEGTETVQLRVPVEKEEEVTETDDGEPLRNRDGTDKITVRKYIGYENLEVDLGPTSFAKLERALAPFVTAARPAAAPGGSTGGPGARKTGKGAPNPDLAEWNRRVRDWLNNSPKTPVKKNEDVPPKGRIKAVWEAAYIEAHPEDPKPGTLA
;
A
#
# COMPACT_ATOMS: atom_id res chain seq x y z
N MET A 1 -0.02 3.06 15.74
CA MET A 1 -0.42 3.12 17.16
C MET A 1 0.48 2.28 18.05
N ALA A 2 1.57 2.88 18.49
CA ALA A 2 2.46 2.40 19.53
C ALA A 2 1.73 2.40 20.87
N THR A 3 1.83 1.27 21.57
CA THR A 3 1.31 1.13 22.93
C THR A 3 2.44 0.72 23.85
N LYS A 4 2.40 1.20 25.09
CA LYS A 4 3.39 0.83 26.11
C LYS A 4 2.68 0.15 27.28
N PRO A 5 3.05 -1.11 27.61
CA PRO A 5 2.54 -1.74 28.81
C PRO A 5 3.21 -1.13 30.04
N VAL A 6 2.41 -0.72 31.01
CA VAL A 6 2.87 -0.31 32.35
C VAL A 6 2.31 -1.24 33.41
N PRO A 7 3.05 -1.53 34.50
CA PRO A 7 2.53 -2.34 35.59
C PRO A 7 1.25 -1.74 36.17
N ALA A 8 0.26 -2.58 36.43
CA ALA A 8 -1.00 -2.22 37.06
C ALA A 8 -1.30 -3.14 38.24
N THR A 9 -2.36 -2.85 38.97
CA THR A 9 -2.83 -3.60 40.14
C THR A 9 -4.15 -4.32 39.85
N GLU A 10 -4.45 -5.34 40.65
CA GLU A 10 -5.72 -6.06 40.61
C GLU A 10 -6.93 -5.14 40.87
N ALA A 11 -6.76 -4.15 41.76
CA ALA A 11 -7.79 -3.15 42.04
C ALA A 11 -8.09 -2.27 40.82
N GLU A 12 -7.05 -1.87 40.07
CA GLU A 12 -7.21 -1.12 38.82
C GLU A 12 -7.87 -1.97 37.73
N TYR A 13 -7.49 -3.24 37.60
CA TYR A 13 -8.15 -4.19 36.69
C TYR A 13 -9.64 -4.33 37.02
N THR A 14 -9.98 -4.49 38.30
CA THR A 14 -11.37 -4.67 38.75
C THR A 14 -12.21 -3.45 38.40
N LYS A 15 -11.71 -2.25 38.70
CA LYS A 15 -12.38 -0.99 38.33
C LYS A 15 -12.50 -0.82 36.81
N ALA A 16 -11.47 -1.20 36.04
CA ALA A 16 -11.51 -1.15 34.59
C ALA A 16 -12.62 -2.06 34.04
N GLN A 17 -12.78 -3.28 34.57
CA GLN A 17 -13.86 -4.19 34.19
C GLN A 17 -15.25 -3.64 34.52
N GLU A 18 -15.42 -2.96 35.65
CA GLU A 18 -16.70 -2.35 36.05
C GLU A 18 -17.19 -1.28 35.06
N VAL A 19 -16.28 -0.55 34.45
CA VAL A 19 -16.58 0.51 33.47
C VAL A 19 -16.40 0.07 32.00
N GLY A 20 -16.07 -1.20 31.77
CA GLY A 20 -15.83 -1.75 30.43
C GLY A 20 -14.53 -1.29 29.76
N ASP A 21 -13.56 -0.80 30.53
CA ASP A 21 -12.24 -0.42 30.05
C ASP A 21 -11.35 -1.65 29.86
N THR A 22 -10.94 -1.90 28.62
CA THR A 22 -10.07 -3.02 28.22
C THR A 22 -8.58 -2.68 28.24
N SER A 23 -8.20 -1.47 28.66
CA SER A 23 -6.81 -1.04 28.72
C SER A 23 -6.00 -1.80 29.78
N VAL A 24 -6.64 -2.24 30.87
CA VAL A 24 -6.00 -3.06 31.91
C VAL A 24 -6.22 -4.54 31.62
N GLN A 25 -5.12 -5.27 31.43
CA GLN A 25 -5.11 -6.68 31.09
C GLN A 25 -4.61 -7.52 32.26
N ARG A 26 -5.29 -8.65 32.50
CA ARG A 26 -4.84 -9.71 33.41
C ARG A 26 -4.07 -10.76 32.60
N VAL A 27 -2.80 -10.96 32.95
CA VAL A 27 -1.90 -11.90 32.28
C VAL A 27 -1.49 -12.99 33.25
N GLU A 28 -1.77 -14.24 32.90
CA GLU A 28 -1.32 -15.41 33.66
C GLU A 28 0.04 -15.87 33.12
N VAL A 29 1.07 -15.82 33.97
CA VAL A 29 2.43 -16.23 33.61
C VAL A 29 2.74 -17.58 34.26
N PRO A 30 2.81 -18.67 33.47
CA PRO A 30 3.18 -19.98 34.01
C PRO A 30 4.69 -19.99 34.35
N ILE A 31 5.03 -20.44 35.56
CA ILE A 31 6.41 -20.59 36.01
C ILE A 31 6.72 -22.10 36.09
N PRO A 32 7.76 -22.60 35.41
CA PRO A 32 8.14 -24.01 35.49
C PRO A 32 8.39 -24.45 36.95
N GLY A 33 7.72 -25.53 37.37
CA GLY A 33 7.83 -26.07 38.73
C GLY A 33 6.89 -25.43 39.76
N VAL A 34 6.07 -24.45 39.36
CA VAL A 34 4.99 -23.89 40.19
C VAL A 34 3.65 -24.33 39.62
N THR A 35 2.79 -24.90 40.47
CA THR A 35 1.49 -25.46 40.05
C THR A 35 0.47 -24.37 39.67
N GLU A 36 0.57 -23.20 40.30
CA GLU A 36 -0.32 -22.07 40.05
C GLU A 36 0.40 -20.98 39.24
N PRO A 37 -0.23 -20.41 38.20
CA PRO A 37 0.36 -19.33 37.42
C PRO A 37 0.42 -18.03 38.24
N VAL A 38 1.49 -17.25 38.02
CA VAL A 38 1.59 -15.91 38.62
C VAL A 38 0.75 -14.95 37.80
N ILE A 39 -0.19 -14.28 38.46
CA ILE A 39 -1.06 -13.28 37.83
C ILE A 39 -0.35 -11.93 37.86
N GLN A 40 -0.21 -11.31 36.69
CA GLN A 40 0.27 -9.93 36.54
C GLN A 40 -0.79 -9.08 35.86
N PHE A 41 -0.83 -7.79 36.19
CA PHE A 41 -1.73 -6.83 35.57
C PHE A 41 -0.92 -5.78 34.84
N PHE A 42 -1.32 -5.46 33.62
CA PHE A 42 -0.67 -4.43 32.80
C PHE A 42 -1.71 -3.48 32.25
N LYS A 43 -1.41 -2.19 32.25
CA LYS A 43 -2.20 -1.19 31.55
C LYS A 43 -1.54 -0.88 30.22
N VAL A 44 -2.30 -0.96 29.14
CA VAL A 44 -1.91 -0.57 27.79
C VAL A 44 -2.19 0.92 27.65
N GLU A 45 -1.13 1.72 27.51
CA GLU A 45 -1.26 3.17 27.31
C GLU A 45 -0.88 3.54 25.88
N TYR A 46 -1.69 4.40 25.27
CA TYR A 46 -1.35 5.05 24.00
C TYR A 46 -0.41 6.21 24.26
N VAL A 47 0.70 6.24 23.53
CA VAL A 47 1.79 7.20 23.74
C VAL A 47 1.84 8.16 22.56
N ASP A 48 1.90 9.44 22.88
CA ASP A 48 2.21 10.48 21.91
C ASP A 48 3.70 10.40 21.53
N ASP A 49 3.99 10.14 20.26
CA ASP A 49 5.34 9.94 19.74
C ASP A 49 6.20 11.21 19.81
N LEU A 50 5.57 12.40 19.78
CA LEU A 50 6.28 13.67 19.82
C LEU A 50 6.80 14.00 21.22
N THR A 51 6.03 13.67 22.25
CA THR A 51 6.34 13.99 23.66
C THR A 51 6.86 12.78 24.44
N GLY A 52 6.64 11.57 23.95
CA GLY A 52 6.95 10.30 24.60
C GLY A 52 6.09 10.02 25.84
N LYS A 53 4.94 10.68 25.98
CA LYS A 53 4.06 10.61 27.15
C LYS A 53 2.73 9.94 26.82
N PRO A 54 2.14 9.17 27.75
CA PRO A 54 0.79 8.67 27.56
C PRO A 54 -0.21 9.81 27.56
N GLU A 55 -1.09 9.85 26.56
CA GLU A 55 -2.15 10.85 26.41
C GLU A 55 -3.41 10.17 25.87
N GLU A 56 -4.54 10.41 26.52
CA GLU A 56 -5.84 9.91 26.06
C GLU A 56 -6.25 10.59 24.75
N GLY A 57 -6.89 9.85 23.84
CA GLY A 57 -7.26 10.37 22.53
C GLY A 57 -6.08 10.50 21.57
N THR A 58 -4.99 9.77 21.81
CA THR A 58 -3.88 9.63 20.85
C THR A 58 -4.37 8.91 19.59
N GLU A 59 -4.13 9.51 18.43
CA GLU A 59 -4.51 8.96 17.12
C GLU A 59 -3.31 8.81 16.18
N THR A 60 -3.34 7.80 15.31
CA THR A 60 -2.32 7.63 14.27
C THR A 60 -2.61 8.58 13.10
N VAL A 61 -1.67 9.49 12.84
CA VAL A 61 -1.72 10.42 11.71
C VAL A 61 -0.86 9.92 10.57
N GLN A 62 -1.42 9.87 9.36
CA GLN A 62 -0.68 9.56 8.15
C GLN A 62 -0.19 10.83 7.46
N LEU A 63 1.10 10.89 7.17
CA LEU A 63 1.77 12.02 6.56
C LEU A 63 2.41 11.60 5.24
N ARG A 64 2.28 12.45 4.21
CA ARG A 64 3.04 12.33 2.98
C ARG A 64 3.94 13.54 2.82
N VAL A 65 5.23 13.37 3.12
CA VAL A 65 6.18 14.47 3.28
C VAL A 65 7.12 14.53 2.07
N PRO A 66 7.27 15.70 1.41
CA PRO A 66 8.30 15.87 0.38
C PRO A 66 9.69 15.88 1.03
N VAL A 67 10.62 15.12 0.46
CA VAL A 67 12.01 15.02 0.91
C VAL A 67 12.95 15.09 -0.29
N GLU A 68 14.07 15.80 -0.12
CA GLU A 68 15.14 15.79 -1.13
C GLU A 68 15.77 14.39 -1.16
N LYS A 69 15.80 13.80 -2.35
CA LYS A 69 16.39 12.50 -2.65
C LYS A 69 17.43 12.63 -3.73
N GLU A 70 18.33 11.67 -3.76
CA GLU A 70 19.40 11.57 -4.74
C GLU A 70 19.23 10.29 -5.56
N GLU A 71 19.43 10.41 -6.87
CA GLU A 71 19.46 9.27 -7.79
C GLU A 71 20.73 9.35 -8.63
N GLU A 72 21.42 8.22 -8.75
CA GLU A 72 22.52 8.05 -9.69
C GLU A 72 21.95 7.92 -11.10
N VAL A 73 22.34 8.84 -11.98
CA VAL A 73 21.93 8.86 -13.38
C VAL A 73 23.15 8.83 -14.27
N THR A 74 23.06 8.12 -15.38
CA THR A 74 24.08 8.18 -16.42
C THR A 74 24.09 9.57 -17.03
N GLU A 75 25.26 10.20 -17.08
CA GLU A 75 25.45 11.46 -17.76
C GLU A 75 25.33 11.23 -19.27
N THR A 76 24.48 12.03 -19.92
CA THR A 76 24.22 11.91 -21.35
C THR A 76 24.51 13.22 -22.06
N ASP A 77 25.06 13.15 -23.27
CA ASP A 77 25.21 14.27 -24.20
C ASP A 77 24.43 13.94 -25.47
N ASP A 78 23.50 14.82 -25.88
CA ASP A 78 22.54 14.57 -26.98
C ASP A 78 21.79 13.22 -26.92
N GLY A 79 21.62 12.67 -25.72
CA GLY A 79 20.93 11.38 -25.49
C GLY A 79 21.83 10.15 -25.52
N GLU A 80 23.13 10.30 -25.80
CA GLU A 80 24.11 9.22 -25.76
C GLU A 80 24.87 9.21 -24.42
N PRO A 81 25.11 8.04 -23.79
CA PRO A 81 25.86 7.95 -22.55
C PRO A 81 27.31 8.42 -22.69
N LEU A 82 27.72 9.35 -21.83
CA LEU A 82 29.13 9.73 -21.72
C LEU A 82 29.90 8.59 -21.05
N ARG A 83 31.07 8.26 -21.61
CA ARG A 83 31.91 7.15 -21.14
C ARG A 83 33.16 7.66 -20.42
N ASN A 84 33.53 6.98 -19.35
CA ASN A 84 34.84 7.10 -18.72
C ASN A 84 35.93 6.50 -19.61
N ARG A 85 37.20 6.74 -19.26
CA ARG A 85 38.36 6.22 -20.01
C ARG A 85 38.42 4.68 -20.06
N ASP A 86 37.83 4.01 -19.08
CA ASP A 86 37.73 2.55 -18.98
C ASP A 86 36.55 1.96 -19.78
N GLY A 87 35.77 2.80 -20.48
CA GLY A 87 34.60 2.38 -21.26
C GLY A 87 33.32 2.22 -20.44
N THR A 88 33.35 2.48 -19.13
CA THR A 88 32.14 2.48 -18.28
C THR A 88 31.32 3.75 -18.47
N ASP A 89 30.03 3.71 -18.15
CA ASP A 89 29.16 4.88 -18.15
C ASP A 89 29.58 5.86 -17.06
N LYS A 90 29.62 7.15 -17.40
CA LYS A 90 29.84 8.22 -16.42
C LYS A 90 28.55 8.41 -15.63
N ILE A 91 28.61 8.21 -14.32
CA ILE A 91 27.48 8.38 -13.40
C ILE A 91 27.59 9.73 -12.72
N THR A 92 26.47 10.45 -12.64
CA THR A 92 26.32 11.68 -11.87
C THR A 92 25.15 11.55 -10.89
N VAL A 93 25.17 12.32 -9.81
CA VAL A 93 24.11 12.33 -8.80
C VAL A 93 23.17 13.49 -9.09
N ARG A 94 21.88 13.18 -9.25
CA ARG A 94 20.83 14.19 -9.42
C ARG A 94 19.96 14.25 -8.17
N LYS A 95 19.74 15.46 -7.67
CA LYS A 95 18.77 15.76 -6.62
C LYS A 95 17.36 15.90 -7.19
N TYR A 96 16.38 15.33 -6.51
CA TYR A 96 14.96 15.46 -6.85
C TYR A 96 14.08 15.44 -5.58
N ILE A 97 12.84 15.90 -5.69
CA ILE A 97 11.88 15.82 -4.58
C ILE A 97 11.17 14.46 -4.66
N GLY A 98 11.47 13.59 -3.70
CA GLY A 98 10.71 12.39 -3.42
C GLY A 98 9.59 12.65 -2.41
N TYR A 99 8.75 11.65 -2.17
CA TYR A 99 7.74 11.69 -1.10
C TYR A 99 7.88 10.45 -0.24
N GLU A 100 7.86 10.65 1.08
CA GLU A 100 7.81 9.57 2.06
C GLU A 100 6.44 9.51 2.72
N ASN A 101 5.94 8.29 2.94
CA ASN A 101 4.73 8.05 3.69
C ASN A 101 5.15 7.68 5.11
N LEU A 102 4.75 8.49 6.08
CA LEU A 102 5.10 8.35 7.49
C LEU A 102 3.81 8.21 8.30
N GLU A 103 3.92 7.51 9.43
CA GLU A 103 2.88 7.44 10.45
C GLU A 103 3.45 7.97 11.76
N VAL A 104 2.63 8.69 12.52
CA VAL A 104 2.99 9.22 13.84
C VAL A 104 1.77 9.20 14.74
N ASP A 105 1.93 8.72 15.97
CA ASP A 105 0.88 8.70 16.97
C ASP A 105 0.91 10.01 17.77
N LEU A 106 -0.16 10.80 17.70
CA LEU A 106 -0.22 12.12 18.31
C LEU A 106 -1.43 12.25 19.24
N GLY A 107 -1.18 12.73 20.46
CA GLY A 107 -2.22 13.20 21.36
C GLY A 107 -2.88 14.48 20.85
N PRO A 108 -4.07 14.86 21.36
CA PRO A 108 -4.83 16.02 20.89
C PRO A 108 -4.00 17.32 20.86
N THR A 109 -3.14 17.50 21.86
CA THR A 109 -2.28 18.69 21.96
C THR A 109 -1.22 18.73 20.85
N SER A 110 -0.58 17.60 20.53
CA SER A 110 0.44 17.53 19.48
C SER A 110 -0.18 17.54 18.09
N PHE A 111 -1.35 16.93 17.92
CA PHE A 111 -2.14 17.02 16.69
C PHE A 111 -2.47 18.48 16.35
N ALA A 112 -2.95 19.26 17.32
CA ALA A 112 -3.23 20.69 17.12
C ALA A 112 -1.99 21.51 16.73
N LYS A 113 -0.79 21.11 17.21
CA LYS A 113 0.47 21.74 16.78
C LYS A 113 0.78 21.41 15.32
N LEU A 114 0.60 20.16 14.91
CA LEU A 114 0.79 19.73 13.52
C LEU A 114 -0.17 20.50 12.60
N GLU A 115 -1.46 20.57 12.94
CA GLU A 115 -2.46 21.32 12.17
C GLU A 115 -2.04 22.80 12.00
N ARG A 116 -1.67 23.46 13.11
CA ARG A 116 -1.21 24.85 13.07
C ARG A 116 0.06 25.03 12.23
N ALA A 117 1.00 24.08 12.28
CA ALA A 117 2.23 24.14 11.49
C ALA A 117 1.96 23.97 9.99
N LEU A 118 0.96 23.17 9.62
CA LEU A 118 0.58 22.93 8.22
C LEU A 118 -0.34 24.01 7.64
N ALA A 119 -1.03 24.77 8.48
CA ALA A 119 -2.00 25.80 8.08
C ALA A 119 -1.56 26.74 6.94
N PRO A 120 -0.35 27.35 6.93
CA PRO A 120 0.05 28.22 5.82
C PRO A 120 0.17 27.48 4.48
N PHE A 121 0.60 26.21 4.49
CA PHE A 121 0.75 25.41 3.28
C PHE A 121 -0.60 24.94 2.75
N VAL A 122 -1.48 24.52 3.66
CA VAL A 122 -2.85 24.09 3.32
C VAL A 122 -3.63 25.27 2.71
N THR A 123 -3.48 26.47 3.28
CA THR A 123 -4.14 27.69 2.76
C THR A 123 -3.72 28.03 1.33
N ALA A 124 -2.45 27.80 0.99
CA ALA A 124 -1.93 28.06 -0.36
C ALA A 124 -2.15 26.88 -1.33
N ALA A 125 -2.53 25.70 -0.82
CA ALA A 125 -2.70 24.51 -1.64
C ALA A 125 -4.00 24.56 -2.46
N ARG A 126 -3.98 23.91 -3.61
CA ARG A 126 -5.18 23.63 -4.42
C ARG A 126 -5.64 22.18 -4.19
N PRO A 127 -6.94 21.89 -4.31
CA PRO A 127 -7.43 20.52 -4.29
C PRO A 127 -6.69 19.70 -5.35
N ALA A 128 -6.06 18.60 -4.93
CA ALA A 128 -5.60 17.59 -5.86
C ALA A 128 -6.80 16.77 -6.34
N ALA A 129 -6.77 16.30 -7.58
CA ALA A 129 -7.66 15.22 -7.98
C ALA A 129 -7.46 14.07 -6.99
N ALA A 130 -8.56 13.54 -6.45
CA ALA A 130 -8.49 12.45 -5.48
C ALA A 130 -7.55 11.37 -6.05
N PRO A 131 -6.54 10.92 -5.30
CA PRO A 131 -5.73 9.81 -5.75
C PRO A 131 -6.71 8.65 -5.95
N GLY A 132 -6.95 8.27 -7.20
CA GLY A 132 -7.66 7.02 -7.49
C GLY A 132 -6.93 5.94 -6.72
N GLY A 133 -7.63 5.27 -5.81
CA GLY A 133 -7.07 4.39 -4.78
C GLY A 133 -5.85 3.62 -5.27
N SER A 134 -4.68 4.07 -4.87
CA SER A 134 -3.41 3.46 -5.21
C SER A 134 -2.43 3.83 -4.11
N THR A 135 -2.36 2.97 -3.10
CA THR A 135 -1.16 2.79 -2.28
C THR A 135 0.01 2.49 -3.23
N GLY A 136 0.74 3.54 -3.62
CA GLY A 136 1.87 3.43 -4.53
C GLY A 136 2.39 4.80 -4.91
N GLY A 137 3.52 5.20 -4.30
CA GLY A 137 4.27 6.37 -4.74
C GLY A 137 4.74 6.23 -6.20
N PRO A 138 5.15 7.35 -6.83
CA PRO A 138 5.72 7.32 -8.17
C PRO A 138 7.09 6.63 -8.08
N GLY A 139 7.14 5.36 -8.46
CA GLY A 139 8.38 4.57 -8.43
C GLY A 139 8.20 3.06 -8.39
N ALA A 140 7.05 2.53 -7.95
CA ALA A 140 6.82 1.10 -8.01
C ALA A 140 6.13 0.71 -9.33
N ARG A 141 6.91 0.48 -10.39
CA ARG A 141 6.51 -0.51 -11.40
C ARG A 141 6.37 -1.84 -10.64
N LYS A 142 5.17 -2.16 -10.16
CA LYS A 142 4.85 -3.52 -9.73
C LYS A 142 4.93 -4.40 -10.97
N THR A 143 6.12 -4.91 -11.25
CA THR A 143 6.31 -6.21 -11.90
C THR A 143 5.81 -7.28 -10.93
N GLY A 144 4.52 -7.24 -10.62
CA GLY A 144 3.81 -8.35 -10.01
C GLY A 144 3.68 -9.44 -11.06
N LYS A 145 4.77 -10.16 -11.33
CA LYS A 145 4.69 -11.51 -11.88
C LYS A 145 4.10 -12.40 -10.78
N GLY A 146 2.79 -12.31 -10.57
CA GLY A 146 2.07 -13.56 -10.40
C GLY A 146 2.36 -14.37 -11.66
N ALA A 147 2.78 -15.63 -11.51
CA ALA A 147 2.99 -16.50 -12.66
C ALA A 147 1.78 -16.33 -13.60
N PRO A 148 1.98 -16.06 -14.91
CA PRO A 148 0.87 -15.87 -15.82
C PRO A 148 -0.01 -17.11 -15.68
N ASN A 149 -1.29 -16.94 -15.32
CA ASN A 149 -2.23 -18.04 -15.28
C ASN A 149 -2.21 -18.66 -16.69
N PRO A 150 -1.62 -19.86 -16.86
CA PRO A 150 -1.33 -20.41 -18.18
C PRO A 150 -2.63 -20.66 -18.94
N ASP A 151 -3.68 -21.06 -18.23
CA ASP A 151 -5.00 -21.31 -18.79
C ASP A 151 -5.62 -20.01 -19.32
N LEU A 152 -5.51 -18.92 -18.55
CA LEU A 152 -6.00 -17.61 -18.99
C LEU A 152 -5.17 -17.04 -20.16
N ALA A 153 -3.85 -17.28 -20.18
CA ALA A 153 -3.00 -16.88 -21.29
C ALA A 153 -3.35 -17.64 -22.57
N GLU A 154 -3.63 -18.93 -22.46
CA GLU A 154 -4.04 -19.77 -23.58
C GLU A 154 -5.45 -19.43 -24.08
N TRP A 155 -6.38 -19.21 -23.17
CA TRP A 155 -7.73 -18.73 -23.50
C TRP A 155 -7.68 -17.39 -24.23
N ASN A 156 -6.91 -16.42 -23.73
CA ASN A 156 -6.71 -15.15 -24.41
C ASN A 156 -6.06 -15.29 -25.80
N ARG A 157 -5.26 -16.34 -26.04
CA ARG A 157 -4.71 -16.64 -27.39
C ARG A 157 -5.84 -17.10 -28.31
N ARG A 158 -6.66 -18.07 -27.88
CA ARG A 158 -7.80 -18.59 -28.65
C ARG A 158 -8.80 -17.50 -29.02
N VAL A 159 -9.12 -16.60 -28.09
CA VAL A 159 -10.01 -15.45 -28.35
C VAL A 159 -9.44 -14.55 -29.46
N ARG A 160 -8.12 -14.27 -29.46
CA ARG A 160 -7.48 -13.47 -30.51
C ARG A 160 -7.49 -14.17 -31.86
N ASP A 161 -7.15 -15.45 -31.87
CA ASP A 161 -7.12 -16.24 -33.09
C ASP A 161 -8.52 -16.31 -33.71
N TRP A 162 -9.56 -16.44 -32.89
CA TRP A 162 -10.94 -16.36 -33.37
C TRP A 162 -11.30 -14.97 -33.89
N LEU A 163 -10.99 -13.89 -33.15
CA LEU A 163 -11.26 -12.52 -33.60
C LEU A 163 -10.60 -12.20 -34.95
N ASN A 164 -9.37 -12.69 -35.16
CA ASN A 164 -8.60 -12.47 -36.38
C ASN A 164 -9.07 -13.33 -37.57
N ASN A 165 -9.71 -14.48 -37.31
CA ASN A 165 -10.10 -15.44 -38.35
C ASN A 165 -11.62 -15.56 -38.57
N SER A 166 -12.45 -14.94 -37.73
CA SER A 166 -13.91 -15.08 -37.81
C SER A 166 -14.55 -14.02 -38.72
N PRO A 167 -15.27 -14.41 -39.79
CA PRO A 167 -15.83 -13.48 -40.77
C PRO A 167 -17.11 -12.76 -40.30
N LYS A 168 -17.65 -13.08 -39.12
CA LYS A 168 -18.96 -12.61 -38.64
C LYS A 168 -18.94 -11.96 -37.25
N THR A 169 -17.77 -11.61 -36.74
CA THR A 169 -17.70 -10.97 -35.42
C THR A 169 -18.28 -9.55 -35.47
N PRO A 170 -19.14 -9.15 -34.51
CA PRO A 170 -19.69 -7.79 -34.45
C PRO A 170 -18.64 -6.70 -34.15
N VAL A 171 -17.38 -7.10 -33.97
CA VAL A 171 -16.23 -6.22 -33.84
C VAL A 171 -15.93 -5.65 -35.23
N LYS A 172 -16.33 -4.40 -35.44
CA LYS A 172 -16.20 -3.67 -36.71
C LYS A 172 -14.78 -3.80 -37.30
N LYS A 173 -14.72 -3.87 -38.63
CA LYS A 173 -13.57 -3.93 -39.56
C LYS A 173 -12.33 -3.04 -39.28
N ASN A 174 -12.33 -2.17 -38.25
CA ASN A 174 -11.31 -1.15 -38.02
C ASN A 174 -10.73 -1.12 -36.58
N GLU A 175 -10.97 -2.13 -35.74
CA GLU A 175 -10.28 -2.23 -34.44
C GLU A 175 -9.18 -3.30 -34.50
N ASP A 176 -7.93 -2.87 -34.40
CA ASP A 176 -6.78 -3.77 -34.29
C ASP A 176 -6.85 -4.55 -32.97
N VAL A 177 -6.83 -5.87 -33.07
CA VAL A 177 -6.70 -6.76 -31.91
C VAL A 177 -5.26 -6.67 -31.41
N PRO A 178 -4.99 -6.17 -30.19
CA PRO A 178 -3.65 -6.04 -29.68
C PRO A 178 -2.98 -7.42 -29.53
N PRO A 179 -1.71 -7.57 -29.95
CA PRO A 179 -1.02 -8.86 -30.00
C PRO A 179 -0.75 -9.45 -28.61
N LYS A 180 -0.82 -8.63 -27.54
CA LYS A 180 -0.57 -9.02 -26.15
C LYS A 180 -1.47 -8.23 -25.20
N GLY A 181 -1.57 -8.70 -23.94
CA GLY A 181 -2.30 -8.02 -22.87
C GLY A 181 -3.70 -8.57 -22.60
N ARG A 182 -4.54 -7.76 -21.96
CA ARG A 182 -5.92 -8.14 -21.60
C ARG A 182 -6.85 -8.02 -22.81
N ILE A 183 -7.78 -8.96 -22.95
CA ILE A 183 -8.85 -8.90 -23.95
C ILE A 183 -9.95 -7.94 -23.48
N LYS A 184 -10.51 -7.13 -24.38
CA LYS A 184 -11.63 -6.24 -24.04
C LYS A 184 -12.85 -7.10 -23.65
N ALA A 185 -13.57 -6.73 -22.59
CA ALA A 185 -14.71 -7.49 -22.08
C ALA A 185 -15.80 -7.77 -23.15
N VAL A 186 -16.00 -6.84 -24.09
CA VAL A 186 -16.94 -7.01 -25.21
C VAL A 186 -16.55 -8.18 -26.11
N TRP A 187 -15.25 -8.39 -26.32
CA TRP A 187 -14.74 -9.52 -27.12
C TRP A 187 -14.78 -10.83 -26.35
N GLU A 188 -14.55 -10.77 -25.03
CA GLU A 188 -14.72 -11.93 -24.14
C GLU A 188 -16.16 -12.45 -24.19
N ALA A 189 -17.15 -11.56 -24.05
CA ALA A 189 -18.57 -11.92 -24.11
C ALA A 189 -18.95 -12.52 -25.46
N ALA A 190 -18.51 -11.92 -26.57
CA ALA A 190 -18.78 -12.43 -27.92
C ALA A 190 -18.15 -13.81 -28.16
N TYR A 191 -16.95 -14.06 -27.62
CA TYR A 191 -16.30 -15.36 -27.74
C TYR A 191 -17.02 -16.44 -26.92
N ILE A 192 -17.43 -16.13 -25.69
CA ILE A 192 -18.18 -17.06 -24.81
C ILE A 192 -19.55 -17.39 -25.40
N GLU A 193 -20.23 -16.41 -25.99
CA GLU A 193 -21.52 -16.65 -26.69
C GLU A 193 -21.34 -17.58 -27.90
N ALA A 194 -20.24 -17.47 -28.63
CA ALA A 194 -19.92 -18.32 -29.77
C ALA A 194 -19.34 -19.69 -29.39
N HIS A 195 -18.71 -19.81 -28.21
CA HIS A 195 -18.05 -21.02 -27.70
C HIS A 195 -18.43 -21.23 -26.22
N PRO A 196 -19.70 -21.57 -25.94
CA PRO A 196 -20.17 -21.77 -24.57
C PRO A 196 -19.44 -22.91 -23.83
N GLU A 197 -18.80 -23.81 -24.56
CA GLU A 197 -17.97 -24.91 -24.04
C GLU A 197 -16.54 -24.50 -23.61
N ASP A 198 -16.07 -23.30 -23.96
CA ASP A 198 -14.73 -22.77 -23.61
C ASP A 198 -14.84 -21.48 -22.76
N PRO A 199 -15.41 -21.56 -21.53
CA PRO A 199 -15.58 -20.39 -20.67
C PRO A 199 -14.23 -19.88 -20.16
N LYS A 200 -14.20 -18.59 -19.80
CA LYS A 200 -12.98 -17.95 -19.30
C LYS A 200 -12.50 -18.63 -18.00
N PRO A 201 -11.21 -19.05 -17.93
CA PRO A 201 -10.65 -19.67 -16.74
C PRO A 201 -10.69 -18.76 -15.51
N GLY A 202 -11.11 -19.32 -14.37
CA GLY A 202 -11.21 -18.59 -13.10
C GLY A 202 -12.51 -17.82 -12.88
N THR A 203 -13.45 -17.91 -13.83
CA THR A 203 -14.84 -17.47 -13.66
C THR A 203 -15.68 -18.70 -13.32
N LEU A 204 -15.88 -18.98 -12.01
CA LEU A 204 -16.97 -19.85 -11.60
C LEU A 204 -18.29 -19.09 -11.83
N ALA A 205 -19.30 -19.81 -12.32
CA ALA A 205 -20.67 -19.32 -12.48
C ALA A 205 -21.28 -18.86 -11.14
#